data_AF-A0A3D3YU27-F1
#
_entry.id   AF-A0A3D3YU27-F1
#
_cell.length_a   1.000
_cell.length_b   1.000
_cell.length_c   1.000
_cell.angle_alpha   90.00
_cell.angle_beta   90.00
_cell.angle_gamma   90.00
#
_symmetry.space_group_name_H-M   'P 1'
#
loop_
_entity.id
_entity.type
_entity.pdbx_description
1 polymer ?
#
loop_
_entity_poly.entity_id
_entity_poly.type
_entity_poly.pdbx_seq_one_letter_code
_entity_poly.pdbx_strand_id
1 'polypeptide(L)' 'MWVETDPAWAARAHILQSHSLNAEALEHSYGLYQAIMFGPSGLSRAEREAVAVCVSAVNDCHY' A
#
# COMPACT_ATOMS: atom_id res chain seq x y z
N MET A 1 -0.91 8.61 -20.45
CA MET A 1 -0.84 7.22 -20.92
C MET A 1 -1.11 6.35 -19.71
N TRP A 2 -2.34 5.86 -19.57
CA TRP A 2 -2.67 4.91 -18.50
C TRP A 2 -2.04 3.58 -18.91
N VAL A 3 -1.12 3.10 -18.08
CA VAL A 3 -0.33 1.90 -18.38
C VAL A 3 -1.24 0.70 -18.27
N GLU A 4 -1.56 0.06 -19.40
CA GLU A 4 -2.25 -1.22 -19.42
C GLU A 4 -1.70 -2.06 -20.58
N THR A 5 -0.98 -3.14 -20.24
CA THR A 5 -0.67 -4.23 -21.20
C THR A 5 -0.54 -5.62 -20.55
N ASP A 6 -0.80 -5.80 -19.25
CA ASP A 6 -0.63 -7.10 -18.57
C ASP A 6 -1.95 -7.57 -17.93
N PRO A 7 -2.53 -8.72 -18.31
CA PRO A 7 -3.69 -9.31 -17.64
C PRO A 7 -3.49 -9.54 -16.13
N ALA A 8 -2.24 -9.70 -15.68
CA ALA A 8 -1.91 -9.80 -14.25
C ALA A 8 -2.03 -8.46 -13.50
N TRP A 9 -2.27 -7.35 -14.21
CA TRP A 9 -2.43 -6.01 -13.64
C TRP A 9 -3.67 -5.90 -12.75
N ALA A 10 -4.78 -6.52 -13.14
CA ALA A 10 -6.03 -6.51 -12.39
C ALA A 10 -5.92 -7.18 -11.00
N ALA A 11 -4.92 -8.03 -10.79
CA ALA A 11 -4.69 -8.71 -9.52
C ALA A 11 -3.86 -7.88 -8.52
N ARG A 12 -3.35 -6.69 -8.91
CA ARG A 12 -2.51 -5.83 -8.06
C ARG A 12 -3.36 -4.75 -7.39
N ALA A 13 -3.01 -4.38 -6.16
CA ALA A 13 -3.63 -3.23 -5.50
C ALA A 13 -3.43 -1.94 -6.31
N HIS A 14 -4.48 -1.12 -6.49
CA HIS A 14 -4.40 0.07 -7.36
C HIS A 14 -3.34 1.09 -6.90
N ILE A 15 -2.99 1.14 -5.61
CA ILE A 15 -1.92 2.01 -5.09
C ILE A 15 -0.54 1.64 -5.65
N LEU A 16 -0.27 0.34 -5.85
CA LEU A 16 0.97 -0.11 -6.49
C LEU A 16 0.97 0.22 -7.98
N GLN A 17 -0.20 0.15 -8.62
CA GLN A 17 -0.37 0.56 -10.03
C GLN A 17 -0.19 2.08 -10.21
N SER A 18 -0.68 2.88 -9.27
CA SER A 18 -0.50 4.33 -9.29
C SER A 18 0.99 4.70 -9.13
N HIS A 19 1.68 4.07 -8.18
CA HIS A 19 3.10 4.35 -7.95
C HIS A 19 4.03 3.79 -9.03
N SER A 20 3.63 2.76 -9.78
CA SER A 20 4.48 2.16 -10.82
C SER A 20 4.85 3.09 -11.98
N LEU A 21 4.17 4.24 -12.11
CA LEU A 21 4.55 5.29 -13.06
C LEU A 21 5.96 5.85 -12.77
N ASN A 22 6.46 5.68 -11.55
CA ASN A 22 7.82 5.97 -11.15
C ASN A 22 8.37 4.78 -10.32
N ALA A 23 9.35 4.07 -10.88
CA ALA A 23 9.92 2.88 -10.25
C ALA A 23 10.54 3.17 -8.86
N GLU A 24 11.22 4.29 -8.69
CA GLU A 24 11.84 4.71 -7.42
C GLU A 24 10.75 4.97 -6.36
N ALA A 25 9.66 5.66 -6.75
CA ALA A 25 8.53 5.91 -5.86
C ALA A 25 7.83 4.62 -5.43
N LEU A 26 7.62 3.69 -6.37
CA LEU A 26 7.04 2.38 -6.08
C LEU A 26 7.91 1.59 -5.09
N GLU A 27 9.22 1.52 -5.33
CA GLU A 27 10.16 0.80 -4.48
C GLU A 27 10.15 1.34 -3.04
N HIS A 28 10.24 2.66 -2.89
CA HIS A 28 10.21 3.29 -1.56
C HIS A 28 8.86 3.12 -0.86
N SER A 29 7.76 3.33 -1.57
CA SER A 29 6.41 3.19 -0.99
C SER A 29 6.15 1.74 -0.54
N TYR A 30 6.50 0.76 -1.37
CA TYR A 30 6.31 -0.64 -1.04
C TYR A 30 7.23 -1.11 0.09
N GLY A 31 8.48 -0.67 0.09
CA GLY A 31 9.43 -0.95 1.18
C GLY A 31 8.95 -0.41 2.52
N LEU A 32 8.41 0.81 2.54
CA LEU A 32 7.79 1.38 3.74
C LEU A 32 6.60 0.56 4.23
N TYR A 33 5.68 0.20 3.33
CA TYR A 33 4.53 -0.64 3.65
C TYR A 33 4.97 -1.99 4.25
N GLN A 34 5.97 -2.64 3.66
CA GLN A 34 6.50 -3.90 4.17
C GLN A 34 7.10 -3.74 5.57
N ALA A 35 7.92 -2.71 5.78
CA ALA A 35 8.55 -2.44 7.07
C ALA A 35 7.51 -2.19 8.17
N ILE A 36 6.52 -1.34 7.90
CA ILE A 36 5.46 -1.00 8.87
C ILE A 36 4.58 -2.21 9.15
N MET A 37 4.13 -2.91 8.12
CA MET A 37 3.02 -3.85 8.28
C MET A 37 3.49 -5.29 8.56
N PHE A 38 4.66 -5.69 8.06
CA PHE A 38 5.18 -7.06 8.21
C PHE A 38 6.52 -7.15 8.94
N GLY A 39 7.21 -6.03 9.16
CA GLY A 39 8.49 -6.01 9.87
C GLY A 39 8.37 -6.32 11.38
N PRO A 40 9.48 -6.62 12.06
CA PRO A 40 9.51 -6.80 13.52
C PRO A 40 8.94 -5.57 14.24
N SER A 41 8.00 -5.78 15.16
CA SER A 41 7.53 -4.72 16.05
C SER A 41 6.82 -5.32 17.26
N GLY A 42 6.65 -4.52 18.31
CA GLY A 42 5.89 -4.89 19.50
C GLY A 42 4.37 -4.98 19.28
N LEU A 43 3.88 -4.60 18.10
CA LEU A 43 2.48 -4.71 17.70
C LEU A 43 2.27 -5.90 16.78
N SER A 44 1.20 -6.65 17.03
CA SER A 44 0.68 -7.66 16.12
C SER A 44 0.23 -7.04 14.80
N ARG A 45 0.03 -7.89 13.77
CA ARG A 45 -0.49 -7.41 12.49
C ARG A 45 -1.87 -6.76 12.64
N ALA A 46 -2.75 -7.37 13.43
CA ALA A 46 -4.11 -6.88 13.64
C ALA A 46 -4.12 -5.49 14.30
N GLU A 47 -3.23 -5.23 15.27
CA GLU A 47 -3.12 -3.91 15.89
C GLU A 47 -2.63 -2.84 14.91
N ARG A 48 -1.69 -3.20 14.02
CA ARG A 48 -1.22 -2.27 12.98
C ARG A 48 -2.31 -1.93 11.98
N GLU A 49 -3.09 -2.93 11.56
CA GLU A 49 -4.28 -2.70 10.72
C GLU A 49 -5.33 -1.87 11.45
N ALA A 50 -5.55 -2.07 12.75
CA ALA A 50 -6.48 -1.27 13.53
C ALA A 50 -6.08 0.22 13.55
N VAL A 51 -4.78 0.52 13.73
CA VAL A 51 -4.26 1.89 13.61
C VAL A 51 -4.49 2.44 12.21
N ALA A 52 -4.20 1.66 11.15
CA ALA A 52 -4.42 2.08 9.77
C ALA A 52 -5.90 2.43 9.50
N VAL A 53 -6.83 1.57 9.92
CA VAL A 53 -8.27 1.79 9.78
C VAL A 53 -8.74 3.02 10.57
N CYS A 54 -8.28 3.19 11.81
CA CYS A 54 -8.63 4.38 12.61
C CYS A 54 -8.16 5.68 11.93
N VAL A 55 -6.93 5.72 11.41
CA VAL A 55 -6.40 6.90 10.71
C VAL A 55 -7.17 7.16 9.41
N SER A 56 -7.45 6.12 8.62
CA SER A 56 -8.24 6.24 7.39
C SER A 56 -9.66 6.75 7.68
N ALA A 57 -10.31 6.26 8.73
CA ALA A 57 -11.64 6.71 9.13
C ALA A 57 -11.65 8.19 9.57
N VAL A 58 -10.64 8.63 10.33
CA VAL A 58 -10.48 10.04 10.72
C VAL A 58 -10.29 10.94 9.49
N ASN A 59 -9.66 10.42 8.44
CA ASN A 59 -9.39 11.15 7.20
C ASN A 59 -10.48 10.99 6.13
N ASP A 60 -11.58 10.30 6.41
CA ASP A 60 -12.62 9.94 5.43
C ASP A 60 -12.03 9.31 4.14
N CYS A 61 -11.00 8.48 4.31
CA CYS A 61 -10.31 7.83 3.21
C CYS A 61 -11.09 6.59 2.77
N HIS A 62 -11.80 6.69 1.64
CA HIS A 62 -12.65 5.62 1.10
C HIS A 62 -11.90 4.50 0.36
N TYR A 63 -10.71 4.81 -0.16
CA TYR A 63 -9.90 3.89 -0.95
C TYR A 63 -9.67 2.55 -0.24
#